data_AF-A0A954EPV2-F1
#
_entry.id   AF-A0A954EPV2-F1
#
_cell.length_a   1.000
_cell.length_b   1.000
_cell.length_c   1.000
_cell.angle_alpha   90.00
_cell.angle_beta   90.00
_cell.angle_gamma   90.00
#
_symmetry.space_group_name_H-M   'P 1'
#
loop_
_entity.id
_entity.type
_entity.pdbx_description
1 polymer ?
#
loop_
_entity_poly.entity_id
_entity_poly.type
_entity_poly.pdbx_seq_one_letter_code
_entity_poly.pdbx_strand_id
1 'polypeptide(L)'
;MRTLLLVLTLALTAQAAGPVGDKHVYKTVDGRELSLYVVSPETNGKPQMAPAVVFYHGGGWTGGQPTQFNDWATHLASRGMVAIQVQYRLLDKSTKDP
;
A
#
# COMPACT_ATOMS: atom_id res chain seq x y z
N MET A 1 -54.36 -5.71 -12.07
CA MET A 1 -53.41 -4.75 -11.46
C MET A 1 -52.07 -5.45 -11.36
N ARG A 2 -51.08 -5.02 -12.16
CA ARG A 2 -49.77 -5.68 -12.34
C ARG A 2 -48.78 -5.02 -11.39
N THR A 3 -48.49 -5.64 -10.25
CA THR A 3 -47.46 -5.14 -9.33
C THR A 3 -46.10 -5.62 -9.83
N LEU A 4 -45.35 -4.73 -10.46
CA LEU A 4 -43.98 -4.95 -10.91
C LEU A 4 -43.05 -4.81 -9.70
N LEU A 5 -42.49 -5.92 -9.20
CA LEU A 5 -41.51 -5.92 -8.11
C LEU A 5 -40.12 -5.65 -8.70
N LEU A 6 -39.59 -4.43 -8.50
CA LEU A 6 -38.24 -4.06 -8.89
C LEU A 6 -37.26 -4.55 -7.81
N VAL A 7 -36.54 -5.65 -8.07
CA VAL A 7 -35.47 -6.14 -7.18
C VAL A 7 -34.18 -5.43 -7.56
N LEU A 8 -33.78 -4.43 -6.78
CA LEU A 8 -32.52 -3.72 -6.94
C LEU A 8 -31.40 -4.53 -6.25
N THR A 9 -30.65 -5.33 -7.02
CA THR A 9 -29.45 -6.00 -6.50
C THR A 9 -28.30 -5.01 -6.40
N LEU A 10 -27.96 -4.60 -5.17
CA LEU A 10 -26.74 -3.83 -4.90
C LEU A 10 -25.55 -4.79 -4.93
N ALA A 11 -24.80 -4.81 -6.02
CA ALA A 11 -23.54 -5.55 -6.10
C ALA A 11 -22.47 -4.80 -5.28
N LEU A 12 -22.17 -5.29 -4.08
CA LEU A 12 -21.07 -4.77 -3.28
C LEU A 12 -19.76 -5.29 -3.86
N THR A 13 -19.08 -4.50 -4.68
CA THR A 13 -17.73 -4.83 -5.15
C THR A 13 -16.74 -4.51 -4.04
N ALA A 14 -16.12 -5.55 -3.45
CA ALA A 14 -15.01 -5.37 -2.54
C ALA A 14 -13.81 -4.83 -3.32
N GLN A 15 -13.54 -3.54 -3.21
CA GLN A 15 -12.32 -2.94 -3.76
C GLN A 15 -11.14 -3.38 -2.88
N ALA A 16 -10.14 -4.05 -3.47
CA ALA A 16 -8.92 -4.35 -2.76
C ALA A 16 -8.30 -3.05 -2.24
N ALA A 17 -8.11 -2.93 -0.93
CA ALA A 17 -7.55 -1.75 -0.31
C ALA A 17 -6.10 -1.54 -0.76
N GLY A 18 -5.76 -0.30 -1.10
CA GLY A 18 -4.39 0.09 -1.45
C GLY A 18 -3.45 0.07 -0.24
N PRO A 19 -2.17 0.41 -0.43
CA PRO A 19 -1.23 0.54 0.67
C PRO A 19 -1.71 1.60 1.66
N VAL A 20 -1.54 1.34 2.95
CA VAL A 20 -1.82 2.33 4.01
C VAL A 20 -0.68 3.34 4.14
N GLY A 21 -1.03 4.55 4.61
CA GLY A 21 -0.08 5.63 4.87
C GLY A 21 0.01 6.67 3.76
N ASP A 22 0.80 7.70 4.01
CA ASP A 22 1.00 8.82 3.10
C ASP A 22 1.90 8.38 1.94
N LYS A 23 1.43 8.62 0.71
CA LYS A 23 2.15 8.25 -0.51
C LYS A 23 3.21 9.30 -0.85
N HIS A 24 4.45 8.86 -1.08
CA HIS A 24 5.53 9.70 -1.59
C HIS A 24 6.22 9.03 -2.78
N VAL A 25 6.41 9.78 -3.87
CA VAL A 25 7.30 9.35 -4.96
C VAL A 25 8.74 9.55 -4.50
N TYR A 26 9.48 8.45 -4.35
CA TYR A 26 10.89 8.52 -3.89
C TYR A 26 11.88 8.49 -5.05
N LYS A 27 11.44 8.00 -6.22
CA LYS A 27 12.29 7.88 -7.40
C LYS A 27 11.45 7.89 -8.66
N THR A 28 11.91 8.65 -9.66
CA THR A 28 11.46 8.50 -11.05
C THR A 28 12.60 7.88 -11.84
N VAL A 29 12.34 6.78 -12.54
CA VAL A 29 13.35 6.03 -13.31
C VAL A 29 12.69 5.39 -14.51
N ASP A 30 13.34 5.47 -15.68
CA ASP A 30 12.84 4.90 -16.93
C ASP A 30 11.38 5.32 -17.25
N GLY A 31 11.03 6.58 -16.92
CA GLY A 31 9.68 7.12 -17.09
C GLY A 31 8.63 6.64 -16.09
N ARG A 32 9.02 5.83 -15.08
CA ARG A 32 8.13 5.31 -14.03
C ARG A 32 8.39 6.00 -12.70
N GLU A 33 7.32 6.42 -12.03
CA GLU A 33 7.37 6.85 -10.63
C GLU A 33 7.28 5.64 -9.70
N LEU A 34 8.23 5.53 -8.78
CA LEU A 34 8.23 4.54 -7.71
C LEU A 34 7.83 5.22 -6.40
N SER A 35 6.78 4.70 -5.79
CA SER A 35 6.22 5.25 -4.56
C SER A 35 6.65 4.47 -3.33
N LEU A 36 6.68 5.13 -2.19
CA LEU A 36 6.66 4.51 -0.87
C LEU A 36 5.47 5.07 -0.08
N TYR A 37 5.06 4.35 0.95
CA TYR A 37 3.90 4.69 1.77
C TYR A 37 4.33 4.73 3.23
N VAL A 38 4.16 5.88 3.87
CA VAL A 38 4.64 6.15 5.23
C VAL A 38 3.48 6.11 6.21
N VAL A 39 3.53 5.18 7.16
CA VAL A 39 2.61 5.11 8.29
C VAL A 39 3.36 5.65 9.51
N SER A 40 2.95 6.83 9.96
CA SER A 40 3.56 7.49 11.12
C SER A 40 2.83 7.07 12.41
N PRO A 41 3.54 6.98 13.55
CA PRO A 41 2.89 6.78 14.84
C PRO A 41 2.11 8.04 15.24
N GLU A 42 1.08 7.90 16.07
CA GLU A 42 0.41 9.05 16.66
C GLU A 42 1.33 9.73 17.68
N THR A 43 1.76 10.97 17.41
CA THR A 43 2.71 11.70 18.26
C THR A 43 2.07 12.79 19.12
N ASN A 44 0.73 12.86 19.18
CA ASN A 44 -0.01 13.94 19.86
C ASN A 44 0.51 15.35 19.49
N GLY A 45 0.95 15.54 18.24
CA GLY A 45 1.45 16.81 17.72
C GLY A 45 2.89 17.17 18.08
N LYS A 46 3.66 16.26 18.69
CA LYS A 46 5.08 16.51 19.02
C LYS A 46 6.01 15.90 17.96
N PRO A 47 7.01 16.65 17.45
CA PRO A 47 8.10 16.05 16.69
C PRO A 47 8.82 15.04 17.58
N GLN A 48 8.79 13.76 17.21
CA GLN A 48 9.47 12.69 17.92
C GLN A 48 10.36 11.94 16.94
N MET A 49 11.64 11.81 17.30
CA MET A 49 12.52 10.84 16.66
C MET A 49 11.99 9.44 17.02
N ALA A 50 11.48 8.73 16.03
CA ALA A 50 10.97 7.38 16.15
C ALA A 50 11.86 6.42 15.36
N PRO A 51 12.07 5.18 15.84
CA PRO A 51 12.72 4.15 15.03
C PRO A 51 11.86 3.87 13.79
N ALA A 52 12.51 3.56 12.67
CA ALA A 52 11.85 3.30 11.40
C ALA A 52 12.09 1.87 10.92
N VAL A 53 11.11 1.32 10.20
CA VAL A 53 11.21 0.05 9.48
C VAL A 53 10.81 0.25 8.03
N VAL A 54 11.54 -0.39 7.11
CA VAL A 54 11.29 -0.34 5.67
C VAL A 54 10.96 -1.75 5.17
N PHE A 55 9.78 -1.89 4.59
CA PHE A 55 9.28 -3.15 4.05
C PHE A 55 9.40 -3.21 2.53
N TYR A 56 9.98 -4.30 2.06
CA TYR A 56 9.99 -4.71 0.66
C TYR A 56 9.14 -5.97 0.53
N HIS A 57 8.08 -5.90 -0.26
CA HIS A 57 7.19 -7.04 -0.49
C HIS A 57 7.91 -8.21 -1.18
N GLY A 58 7.36 -9.41 -1.01
CA GLY A 58 7.82 -10.61 -1.70
C GLY A 58 7.28 -10.67 -3.13
N GLY A 59 7.32 -11.88 -3.72
CA GLY A 59 6.82 -12.15 -5.07
C GLY A 59 7.92 -12.44 -6.11
N GLY A 60 9.11 -12.83 -5.67
CA GLY A 60 10.18 -13.34 -6.55
C GLY A 60 10.53 -12.38 -7.68
N TRP A 61 10.50 -11.07 -7.41
CA TRP A 61 10.73 -9.98 -8.37
C TRP A 61 9.73 -9.89 -9.54
N THR A 62 8.72 -10.75 -9.62
CA THR A 62 7.76 -10.78 -10.75
C THR A 62 6.34 -10.35 -10.33
N GLY A 63 6.11 -10.21 -9.03
CA GLY A 63 4.82 -9.90 -8.44
C GLY A 63 4.95 -9.33 -7.04
N GLY A 64 3.80 -9.19 -6.38
CA GLY A 64 3.68 -8.60 -5.05
C GLY A 64 3.36 -7.11 -5.10
N GLN A 65 2.92 -6.58 -3.97
CA GLN A 65 2.54 -5.18 -3.79
C GLN A 65 2.85 -4.72 -2.37
N PRO A 66 3.02 -3.41 -2.12
CA PRO A 66 3.28 -2.89 -0.77
C PRO A 66 2.21 -3.28 0.26
N THR A 67 0.97 -3.54 -0.19
CA THR A 67 -0.17 -3.96 0.65
C THR A 67 0.09 -5.23 1.45
N GLN A 68 1.07 -6.06 1.07
CA GLN A 68 1.47 -7.24 1.83
C GLN A 68 1.82 -6.93 3.30
N PHE A 69 2.24 -5.70 3.59
CA PHE A 69 2.64 -5.27 4.93
C PHE A 69 1.67 -4.31 5.61
N ASN A 70 0.45 -4.12 5.10
CA ASN A 70 -0.50 -3.14 5.66
C ASN A 70 -0.73 -3.37 7.17
N ASP A 71 -1.02 -4.62 7.57
CA ASP A 71 -1.28 -4.95 8.97
C ASP A 71 -0.03 -4.74 9.85
N TRP A 72 1.15 -5.08 9.33
CA TRP A 72 2.42 -4.88 10.03
C TRP A 72 2.77 -3.40 10.18
N ALA A 73 2.53 -2.61 9.13
CA ALA A 73 2.78 -1.18 9.14
C ALA A 73 1.88 -0.47 10.15
N THR A 74 0.58 -0.78 10.15
CA THR A 74 -0.37 -0.28 11.15
C THR A 74 0.00 -0.75 12.56
N HIS A 75 0.35 -2.02 12.73
CA HIS A 75 0.72 -2.56 14.04
C HIS A 75 1.96 -1.86 14.60
N LEU A 76 3.04 -1.74 13.84
CA LEU A 76 4.28 -1.11 14.33
C LEU A 76 4.13 0.40 14.53
N ALA A 77 3.33 1.08 13.70
CA ALA A 77 2.97 2.47 13.92
C ALA A 77 2.21 2.67 15.24
N SER A 78 1.28 1.78 15.57
CA SER A 78 0.59 1.79 16.87
C SER A 78 1.54 1.58 18.07
N ARG A 79 2.77 1.10 17.82
CA ARG A 79 3.81 0.86 18.82
C ARG A 79 4.91 1.92 18.80
N GLY A 80 4.72 3.03 18.09
CA GLY A 80 5.64 4.17 18.10
C GLY A 80 6.74 4.12 17.05
N MET A 81 6.63 3.26 16.03
CA MET A 81 7.58 3.21 14.92
C MET A 81 7.04 3.95 13.68
N VAL A 82 7.93 4.45 12.83
CA VAL A 82 7.56 4.81 11.45
C VAL A 82 7.67 3.56 10.57
N ALA A 83 6.59 3.16 9.92
CA ALA A 83 6.60 2.04 8.99
C ALA A 83 6.51 2.52 7.54
N ILE A 84 7.42 2.06 6.70
CA ILE A 84 7.53 2.50 5.30
C ILE A 84 7.35 1.29 4.39
N GLN A 85 6.36 1.31 3.52
CA GLN A 85 6.09 0.24 2.56
C GLN A 85 6.56 0.68 1.17
N VAL A 86 7.50 -0.03 0.56
CA VAL A 86 8.14 0.40 -0.69
C VAL A 86 7.53 -0.31 -1.89
N GLN A 87 7.08 0.47 -2.88
CA GLN A 87 6.88 -0.02 -4.23
C GLN A 87 8.22 -0.01 -4.97
N TYR A 88 8.55 -1.13 -5.59
CA TYR A 88 9.73 -1.26 -6.42
C TYR A 88 9.35 -1.85 -7.79
N ARG A 89 10.32 -1.83 -8.71
CA ARG A 89 10.18 -2.36 -10.05
C ARG A 89 10.04 -3.89 -10.05
N LEU A 90 9.11 -4.41 -10.82
CA LEU A 90 8.96 -5.85 -11.05
C LEU A 90 9.46 -6.18 -12.45
N LEU A 91 10.10 -7.34 -12.58
CA LEU A 91 10.54 -7.85 -13.87
C LEU A 91 9.36 -8.00 -14.81
N ASP A 92 9.50 -7.46 -16.02
CA ASP A 92 8.54 -7.68 -17.08
C ASP A 92 8.43 -9.19 -17.39
N LYS A 93 7.21 -9.65 -17.64
CA LYS A 93 6.98 -11.09 -17.87
C LYS A 93 7.66 -11.58 -19.16
N SER A 94 7.75 -10.72 -20.17
CA SER A 94 8.33 -10.98 -21.48
C SER A 94 9.84 -10.70 -21.49
N THR A 95 10.24 -9.45 -21.18
CA THR A 95 11.64 -9.03 -21.37
C THR A 95 12.55 -9.36 -20.20
N LYS A 96 11.98 -9.63 -19.01
CA LYS A 96 12.69 -9.77 -17.74
C LYS A 96 13.43 -8.51 -17.29
N ASP A 97 13.16 -7.36 -17.91
CA ASP A 97 13.72 -6.09 -17.46
C ASP A 97 12.94 -5.55 -16.25
N PRO A 98 13.61 -4.98 -15.24
CA PRO A 98 12.96 -4.35 -14.09
C PRO A 98 12.30 -3.00 -14.42
#